data_AF-C3ZSQ4-F1
#
_entry.id   AF-C3ZSQ4-F1
#
_cell.length_a   1.000
_cell.length_b   1.000
_cell.length_c   1.000
_cell.angle_alpha   90.00
_cell.angle_beta   90.00
_cell.angle_gamma   90.00
#
_symmetry.space_group_name_H-M   'P 1'
#
loop_
_entity.id
_entity.type
_entity.pdbx_description
1 polymer ?
#
loop_
_entity_poly.entity_id
_entity_poly.type
_entity_poly.pdbx_seq_one_letter_code
_entity_poly.pdbx_strand_id
1 'polypeptide(L)'
;RILSKHLEQLTGGRSGLKFLFPLCGKAMDMKWLADQGHTIVGVDGVEDAARQFFQENAIQPTVTEVPALNGKLYQGMEGRISIYICDYFNFSSEVKGQFDAIWDRGAFVAINEVDREKYIRLMKALLKPDGRCLMEVMQYEPSLFPGPPHNVPTDELKQLLGE
;
A
#
# COMPACT_ATOMS: atom_id res chain seq x y z
N ARG A 1 9.19 14.75 -1.88
CA ARG A 1 8.18 13.71 -2.18
C ARG A 1 6.99 13.96 -1.24
N ILE A 2 5.74 13.67 -1.61
CA ILE A 2 4.57 13.99 -0.76
C ILE A 2 4.67 13.28 0.59
N LEU A 3 4.97 11.97 0.57
CA LEU A 3 5.19 11.21 1.81
C LEU A 3 6.22 11.86 2.74
N SER A 4 7.37 12.28 2.23
CA SER A 4 8.41 12.89 3.07
C SER A 4 7.98 14.22 3.72
N LYS A 5 7.09 14.96 3.06
CA LYS A 5 6.54 16.23 3.59
C LYS A 5 5.48 15.99 4.67
N HIS A 6 4.76 14.87 4.58
CA HIS A 6 3.61 14.57 5.42
C HIS A 6 3.85 13.40 6.40
N LEU A 7 5.09 12.93 6.53
CA LEU A 7 5.42 11.76 7.33
C LEU A 7 5.08 11.98 8.82
N GLU A 8 5.37 13.16 9.36
CA GLU A 8 5.07 13.48 10.76
C GLU A 8 3.56 13.42 11.06
N GLN A 9 2.73 13.94 10.14
CA GLN A 9 1.27 13.84 10.25
C GLN A 9 0.79 12.41 10.10
N LEU A 10 1.39 11.62 9.20
CA LEU A 10 1.05 10.21 9.02
C LEU A 10 1.43 9.36 10.23
N THR A 11 2.59 9.60 10.84
CA THR A 11 3.06 8.81 11.99
C THR A 11 2.50 9.31 13.34
N GLY A 12 2.08 10.57 13.40
CA GLY A 12 1.76 11.25 14.66
C GLY A 12 2.99 11.38 15.56
N GLY A 13 4.19 11.50 14.97
CA GLY A 13 5.46 11.55 15.69
C GLY A 13 5.96 10.20 16.24
N ARG A 14 5.23 9.10 16.00
CA ARG A 14 5.61 7.76 16.46
C ARG A 14 6.70 7.14 15.57
N SER A 15 7.58 6.35 16.16
CA SER A 15 8.61 5.56 15.48
C SER A 15 8.30 4.07 15.52
N GLY A 16 9.00 3.25 14.72
CA GLY A 16 8.84 1.79 14.73
C GLY A 16 7.49 1.29 14.21
N LEU A 17 6.71 2.16 13.57
CA LEU A 17 5.39 1.85 13.01
C LEU A 17 5.44 0.78 11.92
N LYS A 18 4.30 0.08 11.76
CA LYS A 18 4.06 -0.87 10.69
C LYS A 18 3.21 -0.25 9.58
N PHE A 19 3.79 -0.14 8.39
CA PHE A 19 3.16 0.45 7.21
C PHE A 19 2.62 -0.61 6.25
N LEU A 20 1.47 -0.31 5.65
CA LEU A 20 0.95 -1.02 4.48
C LEU A 20 1.07 -0.13 3.23
N PHE A 21 1.52 -0.75 2.14
CA PHE A 21 1.60 -0.19 0.80
C PHE A 21 0.72 -1.05 -0.12
N PRO A 22 -0.54 -0.67 -0.35
CA PRO A 22 -1.39 -1.36 -1.32
C PRO A 22 -0.88 -1.11 -2.75
N LEU A 23 -0.97 -2.12 -3.63
CA LEU A 23 -0.50 -2.08 -5.03
C LEU A 23 0.89 -1.44 -5.14
N CYS A 24 1.83 -1.92 -4.32
CA CYS A 24 3.06 -1.19 -4.00
C CYS A 24 4.02 -1.03 -5.18
N GLY A 25 3.87 -1.84 -6.24
CA GLY A 25 4.83 -2.01 -7.30
C GLY A 25 6.24 -2.15 -6.74
N LYS A 26 7.12 -1.23 -7.16
CA LYS A 26 8.49 -1.08 -6.66
C LYS A 26 8.74 0.25 -5.95
N ALA A 27 7.75 0.73 -5.17
CA ALA A 27 7.83 2.02 -4.50
C ALA A 27 9.09 2.15 -3.63
N MET A 28 10.00 3.06 -4.02
CA MET A 28 11.23 3.35 -3.27
C MET A 28 10.97 3.83 -1.84
N ASP A 29 9.79 4.39 -1.58
CA ASP A 29 9.38 4.85 -0.27
C ASP A 29 9.35 3.70 0.77
N MET A 30 9.15 2.44 0.32
CA MET A 30 9.25 1.26 1.19
C MET A 30 10.65 1.13 1.80
N LYS A 31 11.71 1.18 1.00
CA LYS A 31 13.09 1.11 1.50
C LYS A 31 13.41 2.31 2.38
N TRP A 32 12.99 3.50 1.96
CA TRP A 32 13.23 4.75 2.71
C TRP A 32 12.61 4.74 4.11
N LEU A 33 11.40 4.20 4.29
CA LEU A 33 10.80 4.04 5.62
C LEU A 33 11.42 2.90 6.42
N ALA A 34 11.79 1.78 5.77
CA ALA A 34 12.48 0.68 6.44
C ALA A 34 13.85 1.08 7.01
N ASP A 35 14.58 1.95 6.32
CA ASP A 35 15.84 2.52 6.79
C ASP A 35 15.67 3.43 8.02
N GLN A 36 14.47 4.00 8.20
CA GLN A 36 14.09 4.77 9.39
C GLN A 36 13.59 3.89 10.54
N GLY A 37 13.64 2.56 10.40
CA GLY A 37 13.28 1.61 11.46
C GLY A 37 11.80 1.19 11.46
N HIS A 38 11.01 1.55 10.45
CA HIS A 38 9.64 1.09 10.29
C HIS A 38 9.58 -0.32 9.68
N THR A 39 8.50 -1.05 9.94
CA THR A 39 8.23 -2.34 9.29
C THR A 39 7.27 -2.13 8.12
N ILE A 40 7.60 -2.65 6.95
CA ILE A 40 6.89 -2.36 5.70
C ILE A 40 6.28 -3.65 5.16
N VAL A 41 5.00 -3.57 4.81
CA VAL A 41 4.29 -4.60 4.07
C VAL A 41 3.75 -4.01 2.78
N GLY A 42 4.23 -4.51 1.64
CA GLY A 42 3.64 -4.27 0.33
C GLY A 42 2.72 -5.42 -0.06
N VAL A 43 1.68 -5.11 -0.84
CA VAL A 43 0.84 -6.11 -1.51
C VAL A 43 0.75 -5.71 -2.97
N ASP A 44 1.08 -6.61 -3.88
CA ASP A 44 1.07 -6.35 -5.32
C ASP A 44 0.68 -7.59 -6.12
N GLY A 45 0.06 -7.42 -7.29
CA GLY A 45 -0.31 -8.54 -8.18
C GLY A 45 0.81 -8.95 -9.13
N VAL A 46 1.86 -8.14 -9.28
CA VAL A 46 2.91 -8.30 -10.29
C VAL A 46 4.22 -8.76 -9.64
N GLU A 47 4.53 -10.06 -9.75
CA GLU A 47 5.75 -10.65 -9.17
C GLU A 47 7.03 -9.94 -9.63
N ASP A 48 7.08 -9.51 -10.89
CA ASP A 48 8.23 -8.80 -11.45
C ASP A 48 8.50 -7.46 -10.74
N ALA A 49 7.48 -6.78 -10.23
CA ALA A 49 7.66 -5.54 -9.49
C ALA A 49 8.40 -5.77 -8.17
N ALA A 50 8.07 -6.84 -7.44
CA ALA A 50 8.81 -7.21 -6.23
C ALA A 50 10.25 -7.64 -6.57
N ARG A 51 10.46 -8.45 -7.62
CA ARG A 51 11.81 -8.84 -8.07
C ARG A 51 12.68 -7.62 -8.37
N GLN A 52 12.15 -6.68 -9.15
CA GLN A 52 12.83 -5.42 -9.47
C GLN A 52 13.08 -4.57 -8.22
N PHE A 53 12.10 -4.46 -7.31
CA PHE A 53 12.28 -3.73 -6.07
C PHE A 53 13.47 -4.24 -5.26
N PHE A 54 13.55 -5.55 -5.01
CA PHE A 54 14.64 -6.14 -4.23
C PHE A 54 15.99 -6.01 -4.95
N GLN A 55 16.00 -6.21 -6.28
CA GLN A 55 17.21 -6.02 -7.10
C GLN A 55 17.72 -4.58 -7.08
N GLU A 56 16.86 -3.60 -7.35
CA GLU A 56 17.21 -2.17 -7.42
C GLU A 56 17.69 -1.62 -6.07
N ASN A 57 17.24 -2.21 -4.96
CA ASN A 57 17.65 -1.83 -3.62
C ASN A 57 18.81 -2.68 -3.06
N ALA A 58 19.40 -3.57 -3.87
CA ALA A 58 20.48 -4.48 -3.48
C ALA A 58 20.17 -5.32 -2.22
N ILE A 59 18.92 -5.77 -2.09
CA ILE A 59 18.47 -6.62 -0.99
C ILE A 59 18.24 -8.02 -1.55
N GLN A 60 18.88 -9.04 -0.97
CA GLN A 60 18.58 -10.43 -1.30
C GLN A 60 17.32 -10.87 -0.53
N PRO A 61 16.20 -11.18 -1.20
CA PRO A 61 15.02 -11.64 -0.49
C PRO A 61 15.04 -13.16 -0.28
N THR A 62 14.38 -13.61 0.78
CA THR A 62 13.81 -14.97 0.84
C THR A 62 12.45 -14.96 0.16
N VAL A 63 12.07 -16.08 -0.45
CA VAL A 63 10.78 -16.24 -1.13
C VAL A 63 10.08 -17.47 -0.57
N THR A 64 8.83 -17.32 -0.15
CA THR A 64 7.99 -18.41 0.36
C THR A 64 6.61 -18.40 -0.28
N GLU A 65 6.02 -19.59 -0.46
CA GLU A 65 4.64 -19.71 -0.89
C GLU A 65 3.68 -19.35 0.26
N VAL A 66 2.55 -18.71 -0.08
CA VAL A 66 1.47 -18.34 0.85
C VAL A 66 0.16 -18.92 0.32
N PRO A 67 -0.15 -20.20 0.61
CA PRO A 67 -1.32 -20.89 0.07
C PRO A 67 -2.65 -20.19 0.38
N ALA A 68 -2.77 -19.57 1.56
CA ALA A 68 -3.97 -18.81 1.96
C ALA A 68 -4.30 -17.64 1.03
N LEU A 69 -3.31 -17.14 0.28
CA LEU A 69 -3.45 -16.05 -0.68
C LEU A 69 -3.39 -16.50 -2.14
N ASN A 70 -3.18 -17.80 -2.38
CA ASN A 70 -2.77 -18.32 -3.69
C ASN A 70 -1.62 -17.51 -4.29
N GLY A 71 -0.60 -17.22 -3.46
CA GLY A 71 0.42 -16.22 -3.76
C GLY A 71 1.76 -16.52 -3.11
N LYS A 72 2.68 -15.56 -3.22
CA LYS A 72 4.04 -15.66 -2.68
C LYS A 72 4.34 -14.51 -1.73
N LEU A 73 5.36 -14.68 -0.89
CA LEU A 73 5.90 -13.65 -0.03
C LEU A 73 7.40 -13.51 -0.29
N TYR A 74 7.80 -12.30 -0.63
CA TYR A 74 9.19 -11.89 -0.69
C TYR A 74 9.55 -11.13 0.58
N GLN A 75 10.62 -11.53 1.29
CA GLN A 75 11.06 -10.85 2.50
C GLN A 75 12.53 -10.49 2.42
N GLY A 76 12.87 -9.26 2.78
CA GLY A 76 14.24 -8.80 2.88
C GLY A 76 14.46 -7.93 4.11
N MET A 77 15.72 -7.52 4.32
CA MET A 77 16.13 -6.74 5.50
C MET A 77 15.69 -7.38 6.82
N GLU A 78 15.99 -8.66 7.01
CA GLU A 78 15.63 -9.42 8.23
C GLU A 78 14.10 -9.37 8.52
N GLY A 79 13.29 -9.37 7.46
CA GLY A 79 11.83 -9.33 7.56
C GLY A 79 11.22 -7.94 7.71
N ARG A 80 12.04 -6.88 7.76
CA ARG A 80 11.56 -5.49 7.85
C ARG A 80 10.79 -5.05 6.62
N ILE A 81 11.10 -5.61 5.44
CA ILE A 81 10.31 -5.42 4.23
C ILE A 81 9.74 -6.76 3.79
N SER A 82 8.43 -6.82 3.65
CA SER A 82 7.68 -7.98 3.17
C SER A 82 6.80 -7.54 1.99
N ILE A 83 6.88 -8.19 0.84
CA ILE A 83 5.99 -7.94 -0.30
C ILE A 83 5.23 -9.21 -0.61
N TYR A 84 3.90 -9.15 -0.47
CA TYR A 84 2.99 -10.23 -0.83
C TYR A 84 2.59 -10.10 -2.30
N ILE A 85 2.83 -11.16 -3.06
CA ILE A 85 2.37 -11.32 -4.44
C ILE A 85 1.04 -12.05 -4.43
N CYS A 86 -0.05 -11.29 -4.55
CA CYS A 86 -1.42 -11.81 -4.55
C CYS A 86 -2.41 -10.74 -5.05
N ASP A 87 -3.66 -11.14 -5.26
CA ASP A 87 -4.76 -10.17 -5.38
C ASP A 87 -4.91 -9.41 -4.05
N TYR A 88 -4.85 -8.08 -4.10
CA TYR A 88 -5.02 -7.23 -2.92
C TYR A 88 -6.32 -7.52 -2.18
N PHE A 89 -7.40 -7.84 -2.89
CA PHE A 89 -8.69 -8.14 -2.29
C PHE A 89 -8.75 -9.48 -1.55
N ASN A 90 -7.77 -10.36 -1.75
CA ASN A 90 -7.61 -11.60 -0.97
C ASN A 90 -6.78 -11.36 0.31
N PHE A 91 -6.15 -10.19 0.45
CA PHE A 91 -5.37 -9.84 1.63
C PHE A 91 -6.28 -9.52 2.82
N SER A 92 -5.80 -9.76 4.04
CA SER A 92 -6.59 -9.52 5.24
C SER A 92 -5.72 -9.33 6.49
N SER A 93 -6.35 -8.87 7.57
CA SER A 93 -5.71 -8.79 8.89
C SER A 93 -5.40 -10.17 9.49
N GLU A 94 -5.99 -11.26 9.00
CA GLU A 94 -5.65 -12.62 9.44
C GLU A 94 -4.26 -13.04 8.92
N VAL A 95 -3.88 -12.55 7.74
CA VAL A 95 -2.57 -12.86 7.13
C VAL A 95 -1.44 -12.14 7.84
N LYS A 96 -1.60 -10.84 8.10
CA LYS A 96 -0.48 -10.02 8.61
C LYS A 96 -0.86 -9.11 9.77
N GLY A 97 -2.06 -9.14 10.31
CA GLY A 97 -2.54 -8.20 11.32
C GLY A 97 -2.82 -6.81 10.75
N GLN A 98 -3.18 -5.87 11.61
CA GLN A 98 -3.46 -4.48 11.23
C GLN A 98 -2.19 -3.62 11.15
N PHE A 99 -2.35 -2.39 10.65
CA PHE A 99 -1.28 -1.45 10.32
C PHE A 99 -1.44 -0.12 11.05
N ASP A 100 -0.32 0.47 11.45
CA ASP A 100 -0.28 1.79 12.09
C ASP A 100 -0.43 2.92 11.06
N ALA A 101 0.04 2.68 9.84
CA ALA A 101 -0.04 3.64 8.76
C ALA A 101 -0.28 2.96 7.40
N ILE A 102 -1.00 3.64 6.51
CA ILE A 102 -1.17 3.24 5.11
C ILE A 102 -0.64 4.36 4.23
N TRP A 103 0.22 4.02 3.27
CA TRP A 103 0.65 4.92 2.20
C TRP A 103 0.04 4.45 0.88
N ASP A 104 -1.04 5.10 0.47
CA ASP A 104 -1.80 4.79 -0.73
C ASP A 104 -1.45 5.77 -1.83
N ARG A 105 -0.59 5.34 -2.77
CA ARG A 105 -0.08 6.20 -3.82
C ARG A 105 0.01 5.45 -5.13
N GLY A 106 -0.84 5.84 -6.07
CA GLY A 106 -1.02 5.09 -7.31
C GLY A 106 -1.80 3.78 -7.14
N ALA A 107 -2.36 3.54 -5.95
CA ALA A 107 -3.11 2.33 -5.65
C ALA A 107 -4.61 2.56 -5.78
N PHE A 108 -5.24 3.40 -4.96
CA PHE A 108 -6.69 3.67 -5.05
C PHE A 108 -7.10 4.18 -6.44
N VAL A 109 -6.30 5.08 -7.02
CA VAL A 109 -6.52 5.59 -8.39
C VAL A 109 -6.35 4.55 -9.49
N ALA A 110 -5.77 3.37 -9.21
CA ALA A 110 -5.69 2.25 -10.15
C ALA A 110 -6.86 1.27 -10.00
N ILE A 111 -7.73 1.45 -8.99
CA ILE A 111 -8.90 0.61 -8.76
C ILE A 111 -10.06 1.07 -9.65
N ASN A 112 -10.69 0.11 -10.32
CA ASN A 112 -11.92 0.35 -11.10
C ASN A 112 -13.01 0.94 -10.20
N GLU A 113 -13.83 1.84 -10.75
CA GLU A 113 -14.89 2.53 -9.98
C GLU A 113 -15.79 1.59 -9.18
N VAL A 114 -16.19 0.46 -9.79
CA VAL A 114 -17.05 -0.56 -9.17
C VAL A 114 -16.42 -1.26 -7.96
N ASP A 115 -15.10 -1.24 -7.84
CA ASP A 115 -14.34 -1.90 -6.78
C ASP A 115 -13.90 -0.94 -5.66
N ARG A 116 -14.13 0.37 -5.81
CA ARG A 116 -13.65 1.40 -4.86
C ARG A 116 -14.23 1.23 -3.47
N GLU A 117 -15.53 0.93 -3.34
CA GLU A 117 -16.15 0.65 -2.03
C GLU A 117 -15.50 -0.55 -1.33
N LYS A 118 -15.26 -1.63 -2.09
CA LYS A 118 -14.59 -2.83 -1.59
C LYS A 118 -13.18 -2.52 -1.13
N TYR A 119 -12.45 -1.69 -1.89
CA TYR A 119 -11.10 -1.24 -1.55
C TYR A 119 -11.07 -0.44 -0.26
N ILE A 120 -11.93 0.58 -0.12
CA ILE A 120 -11.99 1.41 1.09
C ILE A 120 -12.39 0.58 2.31
N ARG A 121 -13.31 -0.37 2.16
CA ARG A 121 -13.69 -1.30 3.24
C ARG A 121 -12.51 -2.14 3.72
N LEU A 122 -11.75 -2.71 2.79
CA LEU A 122 -10.57 -3.51 3.12
C LEU A 122 -9.47 -2.66 3.77
N MET A 123 -9.19 -1.48 3.21
CA MET A 123 -8.22 -0.54 3.77
C MET A 123 -8.58 -0.18 5.22
N LYS A 124 -9.84 0.16 5.51
CA LYS A 124 -10.33 0.45 6.86
C LYS A 124 -10.18 -0.75 7.80
N ALA A 125 -10.45 -1.98 7.34
CA ALA A 125 -10.28 -3.18 8.15
C ALA A 125 -8.80 -3.48 8.49
N LEU A 126 -7.89 -3.14 7.57
CA LEU A 126 -6.44 -3.31 7.74
C LEU A 126 -5.81 -2.20 8.60
N LEU A 127 -6.44 -1.03 8.73
CA LEU A 127 -5.94 0.07 9.55
C LEU A 127 -6.30 -0.15 11.03
N LYS A 128 -5.35 0.10 11.93
CA LYS A 128 -5.63 0.13 13.38
C LYS A 128 -6.60 1.27 13.73
N PRO A 129 -7.33 1.19 14.85
CA PRO A 129 -8.25 2.26 15.28
C PRO A 129 -7.58 3.64 15.43
N ASP A 130 -6.31 3.69 15.83
CA ASP A 130 -5.48 4.90 15.93
C ASP A 130 -4.53 5.08 14.74
N GLY A 131 -4.70 4.27 13.70
CA GLY A 131 -3.90 4.31 12.49
C GLY A 131 -4.27 5.49 11.60
N ARG A 132 -3.34 5.89 10.74
CA ARG A 132 -3.55 6.98 9.79
C ARG A 132 -3.28 6.52 8.36
N CYS A 133 -4.07 7.00 7.41
CA CYS A 133 -3.83 6.79 5.99
C CYS A 133 -3.43 8.12 5.35
N LEU A 134 -2.43 8.08 4.48
CA LEU A 134 -2.13 9.16 3.55
C LEU A 134 -2.38 8.62 2.14
N MET A 135 -3.31 9.24 1.42
CA MET A 135 -3.76 8.82 0.09
C MET A 135 -3.50 9.93 -0.94
N GLU A 136 -2.87 9.58 -2.05
CA GLU A 136 -2.76 10.44 -3.23
C GLU A 136 -3.88 10.09 -4.23
N VAL A 137 -4.70 11.08 -4.56
CA VAL A 137 -5.76 10.97 -5.58
C VAL A 137 -5.50 11.93 -6.74
N MET A 138 -6.11 11.63 -7.89
CA MET A 138 -6.01 12.45 -9.11
C MET A 138 -7.39 13.04 -9.42
N GLN A 139 -7.44 14.35 -9.63
CA GLN A 139 -8.64 15.03 -10.10
C GLN A 139 -8.35 15.73 -11.43
N TYR A 140 -9.07 15.35 -12.47
CA TYR A 140 -8.92 15.86 -13.82
C TYR A 140 -10.21 15.62 -14.63
N GLU A 141 -10.34 16.23 -15.80
CA GLU A 141 -11.52 16.04 -16.66
C GLU A 141 -11.55 14.62 -17.27
N PRO A 142 -12.51 13.74 -16.92
CA PRO A 142 -12.48 12.33 -17.31
C PRO A 142 -12.47 12.08 -18.83
N SER A 143 -13.04 13.03 -19.60
CA SER A 143 -13.05 12.97 -21.07
C SER A 143 -11.67 13.05 -21.71
N LEU A 144 -10.66 13.57 -20.99
CA LEU A 144 -9.29 13.72 -21.49
C LEU A 144 -8.46 12.44 -21.32
N PHE A 145 -8.79 11.58 -20.34
CA PHE A 145 -8.02 10.38 -20.05
C PHE A 145 -8.85 9.34 -19.28
N PRO A 146 -9.08 8.13 -19.81
CA PRO A 146 -9.95 7.14 -19.15
C PRO A 146 -9.34 6.50 -17.89
N GLY A 147 -8.05 6.70 -17.65
CA GLY A 147 -7.30 6.02 -16.59
C GLY A 147 -6.78 4.63 -17.00
N PRO A 148 -6.04 3.96 -16.10
CA PRO A 148 -5.52 4.47 -14.82
C PRO A 148 -4.31 5.43 -15.00
N PRO A 149 -4.03 6.32 -14.02
CA PRO A 149 -4.82 6.59 -12.82
C PRO A 149 -6.18 7.20 -13.19
N HIS A 150 -7.25 6.71 -12.56
CA HIS A 150 -8.61 7.19 -12.75
C HIS A 150 -8.83 8.52 -12.01
N ASN A 151 -9.75 9.33 -12.51
CA ASN A 151 -10.24 10.51 -11.81
C ASN A 151 -11.00 10.10 -10.54
N VAL A 152 -10.75 10.82 -9.45
CA VAL A 152 -11.42 10.67 -8.16
C VAL A 152 -11.87 12.06 -7.69
N PRO A 153 -13.15 12.40 -7.90
CA PRO A 153 -13.74 13.62 -7.34
C PRO A 153 -13.66 13.63 -5.81
N THR A 154 -13.45 14.81 -5.24
CA THR A 154 -13.37 14.98 -3.77
C THR A 154 -14.64 14.49 -3.07
N ASP A 155 -15.82 14.73 -3.63
CA ASP A 155 -17.10 14.34 -3.02
C ASP A 155 -17.30 12.81 -3.01
N GLU A 156 -16.86 12.13 -4.07
CA GLU A 156 -16.86 10.66 -4.11
C GLU A 156 -15.95 10.09 -3.02
N LEU A 157 -14.74 10.65 -2.90
CA LEU A 157 -13.80 10.21 -1.86
C LEU A 157 -14.37 10.39 -0.46
N LYS A 158 -14.97 11.56 -0.16
CA LYS A 158 -15.63 11.81 1.13
C LYS A 158 -16.76 10.83 1.40
N GLN A 159 -17.63 10.59 0.41
CA GLN A 159 -18.71 9.63 0.52
C GLN A 159 -18.21 8.22 0.85
N LEU A 160 -17.15 7.76 0.17
CA LEU A 160 -16.55 6.45 0.42
C LEU A 160 -15.88 6.37 1.81
N LEU A 161 -15.24 7.46 2.24
CA LEU A 161 -14.63 7.57 3.56
C LEU A 161 -15.65 7.75 4.69
N GLY A 162 -16.88 8.17 4.39
CA GLY A 162 -17.93 8.44 5.36
C GLY A 162 -17.76 9.79 6.06
N GLU A 163 -17.21 10.77 5.33
CA GLU A 163 -17.03 12.18 5.74
C GLU A 163 -18.10 13.10 5.15
#